data_AF-A0A098EMR6-F1
#
_entry.id   AF-A0A098EMR6-F1
#
_cell.length_a   1.000
_cell.length_b   1.000
_cell.length_c   1.000
_cell.angle_alpha   90.00
_cell.angle_beta   90.00
_cell.angle_gamma   90.00
#
_symmetry.space_group_name_H-M   'P 1'
#
loop_
_entity.id
_entity.type
_entity.pdbx_description
1 polymer ?
#
loop_
_entity_poly.entity_id
_entity_poly.type
_entity_poly.pdbx_seq_one_letter_code
_entity_poly.pdbx_strand_id
1 'polypeptide(L)'
;MDNKVFGTTFLAIILSAFLFFGVANAGALAVDKWFFPVEKFGDNTYIGATDVSNMEVTEAKQLFAGRVESWKQSAQLIVTYQDATANYPLDNAQILLDETVQRAQSGSQNNFVFELSDATTQTFLAEQFPSAVFSNEEIQSVTTKLEESLHNGQAETRITISDDNLSVEREVVSSVSFNHNLQSKGAQAALAALDGFQIAPNAQFSLIGFLEEQGLQQVSDEELTEIASAIYGVVLQSNFIIDERSIGTKMPAAIPLGQEAAINRALNVDFVFTNPNYSSFILNIGTNGAAIEASMTGLPFVYSYSVQIGEQEEVKPRLIKQYSAFVSNGSTVKEPGADGVRLNVSRLILAQGEELEIEPISTDFYPPTHRIEVYPLTSTEVVPEGGEIIDPATGEVTTPGSTDSTPGDTVDPSTGTDGTGSSSGDTGIDGSGSSTDGSQTGGNGAASGSENNNSGTGNTGNSNNAGGSENNNSTGAGNNGSAPTYDKGGNIINP
;
A
#
# COMPACT_ATOMS: atom_id res chain seq x y z
N MET A 1 27.14 -4.68 -102.80
CA MET A 1 26.56 -5.68 -101.87
C MET A 1 25.11 -5.90 -102.29
N ASP A 2 24.52 -7.07 -102.00
CA ASP A 2 23.09 -7.27 -102.22
C ASP A 2 22.30 -6.68 -101.05
N ASN A 3 21.46 -5.68 -101.36
CA ASN A 3 20.67 -4.97 -100.35
C ASN A 3 19.63 -5.88 -99.68
N LYS A 4 19.18 -6.97 -100.32
CA LYS A 4 18.34 -7.98 -99.65
C LYS A 4 19.11 -8.70 -98.56
N VAL A 5 20.31 -9.19 -98.87
CA VAL A 5 21.16 -9.93 -97.91
C VAL A 5 21.58 -9.05 -96.74
N PHE A 6 21.88 -7.77 -96.98
CA PHE A 6 22.13 -6.80 -95.91
C PHE A 6 20.89 -6.61 -95.03
N GLY A 7 19.72 -6.36 -95.64
CA GLY A 7 18.46 -6.16 -94.92
C GLY A 7 18.04 -7.35 -94.06
N THR A 8 18.12 -8.58 -94.58
CA THR A 8 17.79 -9.79 -93.81
C THR A 8 18.77 -10.04 -92.66
N THR A 9 20.06 -9.79 -92.87
CA THR A 9 21.10 -9.96 -91.83
C THR A 9 20.93 -8.92 -90.73
N PHE A 10 20.69 -7.65 -91.09
CA PHE A 10 20.47 -6.56 -90.14
C PHE A 10 19.19 -6.80 -89.31
N LEU A 11 18.10 -7.22 -89.96
CA LEU A 11 16.85 -7.57 -89.26
C LEU A 11 17.05 -8.73 -88.30
N ALA A 12 17.77 -9.79 -88.71
CA ALA A 12 18.06 -10.93 -87.84
C ALA A 12 18.89 -10.53 -86.61
N ILE A 13 19.93 -9.71 -86.79
CA ILE A 13 20.75 -9.18 -85.68
C ILE A 13 19.91 -8.34 -84.72
N ILE A 14 19.02 -7.46 -85.23
CA ILE A 14 18.12 -6.67 -84.38
C ILE A 14 17.14 -7.55 -83.62
N LEU A 15 16.52 -8.55 -84.28
CA LEU A 15 15.59 -9.47 -83.63
C LEU A 15 16.29 -10.28 -82.52
N SER A 16 17.51 -10.76 -82.79
CA SER A 16 18.35 -11.43 -81.80
C SER A 16 18.72 -10.51 -80.64
N ALA A 17 19.09 -9.25 -80.91
CA ALA A 17 19.42 -8.28 -79.86
C ALA A 17 18.22 -7.95 -78.97
N PHE A 18 17.02 -7.75 -79.54
CA PHE A 18 15.80 -7.58 -78.76
C PHE A 18 15.42 -8.84 -77.97
N LEU A 19 15.62 -10.03 -78.52
CA LEU A 19 15.36 -11.29 -77.81
C LEU A 19 16.34 -11.49 -76.64
N PHE A 20 17.64 -11.25 -76.84
CA PHE A 20 18.62 -11.28 -75.76
C PHE A 20 18.36 -10.20 -74.70
N PHE A 21 18.00 -8.98 -75.10
CA PHE A 21 17.62 -7.91 -74.16
C PHE A 21 16.36 -8.25 -73.37
N GLY A 22 15.35 -8.84 -74.03
CA GLY A 22 14.13 -9.34 -73.38
C GLY A 22 14.43 -10.45 -72.37
N VAL A 23 15.19 -11.48 -72.78
CA VAL A 23 15.58 -12.61 -71.91
C VAL A 23 16.50 -12.17 -70.76
N ALA A 24 17.36 -11.17 -70.95
CA ALA A 24 18.20 -10.63 -69.87
C ALA A 24 17.36 -9.89 -68.81
N ASN A 25 16.51 -8.95 -69.22
CA ASN A 25 15.71 -8.15 -68.28
C ASN A 25 14.58 -8.96 -67.63
N ALA A 26 13.86 -9.79 -68.40
CA ALA A 26 12.86 -10.70 -67.85
C ALA A 26 13.50 -11.84 -67.04
N GLY A 27 14.71 -12.26 -67.41
CA GLY A 27 15.49 -13.27 -66.68
C GLY A 27 15.86 -12.81 -65.28
N ALA A 28 16.32 -11.56 -65.11
CA ALA A 28 16.58 -10.99 -63.79
C ALA A 28 15.31 -11.02 -62.90
N LEU A 29 14.21 -10.47 -63.40
CA LEU A 29 12.92 -10.46 -62.69
C LEU A 29 12.34 -11.87 -62.42
N ALA A 30 12.73 -12.88 -63.18
CA ALA A 30 12.32 -14.27 -62.97
C ALA A 30 13.25 -15.03 -62.01
N VAL A 31 14.54 -14.69 -61.94
CA VAL A 31 15.49 -15.31 -60.99
C VAL A 31 15.10 -14.94 -59.55
N ASP A 32 14.92 -13.65 -59.27
CA ASP A 32 14.59 -13.18 -57.91
C ASP A 32 13.23 -13.70 -57.44
N LYS A 33 12.29 -13.95 -58.36
CA LYS A 33 10.91 -14.34 -58.02
C LYS A 33 10.63 -15.84 -58.08
N TRP A 34 11.53 -16.65 -58.68
CA TRP A 34 11.28 -18.07 -58.95
C TRP A 34 12.44 -19.00 -58.53
N PHE A 35 13.67 -18.47 -58.39
CA PHE A 35 14.85 -19.23 -57.96
C PHE A 35 15.33 -18.84 -56.55
N PHE A 36 15.12 -17.58 -56.13
CA PHE A 36 15.48 -17.09 -54.80
C PHE A 36 14.32 -16.35 -54.12
N PRO A 37 13.16 -17.01 -53.87
CA PRO A 37 12.03 -16.37 -53.21
C PRO A 37 12.44 -15.84 -51.84
N VAL A 38 12.42 -14.52 -51.66
CA VAL A 38 12.82 -13.90 -50.39
C VAL A 38 11.76 -14.21 -49.34
N GLU A 39 12.20 -14.72 -48.20
CA GLU A 39 11.33 -15.05 -47.08
C GLU A 39 10.75 -13.77 -46.46
N LYS A 40 9.41 -13.72 -46.39
CA LYS A 40 8.62 -12.59 -45.92
C LYS A 40 7.58 -13.09 -44.93
N PHE A 41 7.29 -12.27 -43.92
CA PHE A 41 6.18 -12.53 -43.01
C PHE A 41 4.84 -12.29 -43.71
N GLY A 42 3.82 -13.07 -43.36
CA GLY A 42 2.45 -12.90 -43.85
C GLY A 42 1.74 -11.66 -43.28
N ASP A 43 0.52 -11.40 -43.75
CA ASP A 43 -0.33 -10.33 -43.23
C ASP A 43 -0.65 -10.51 -41.73
N ASN A 44 -0.69 -9.42 -40.97
CA ASN A 44 -0.95 -9.38 -39.52
C ASN A 44 0.12 -10.10 -38.68
N THR A 45 1.40 -9.95 -39.06
CA THR A 45 2.53 -10.50 -38.29
C THR A 45 3.20 -9.41 -37.48
N TYR A 46 3.34 -9.64 -36.17
CA TYR A 46 3.95 -8.70 -35.23
C TYR A 46 5.10 -9.36 -34.47
N ILE A 47 6.13 -8.58 -34.11
CA ILE A 47 7.20 -8.97 -33.18
C ILE A 47 7.29 -7.87 -32.10
N GLY A 48 6.94 -8.22 -30.86
CA GLY A 48 6.62 -7.24 -29.82
C GLY A 48 5.56 -6.25 -30.32
N ALA A 49 5.75 -4.96 -30.06
CA ALA A 49 4.86 -3.89 -30.56
C ALA A 49 5.11 -3.48 -32.04
N THR A 50 5.93 -4.20 -32.81
CA THR A 50 6.28 -3.83 -34.20
C THR A 50 5.59 -4.71 -35.24
N ASP A 51 4.86 -4.07 -36.16
CA ASP A 51 4.33 -4.70 -37.37
C ASP A 51 5.47 -5.06 -38.33
N VAL A 52 5.52 -6.32 -38.76
CA VAL A 52 6.46 -6.84 -39.77
C VAL A 52 5.74 -7.48 -40.95
N SER A 53 4.43 -7.24 -41.11
CA SER A 53 3.61 -7.82 -42.18
C SER A 53 4.18 -7.50 -43.57
N ASN A 54 4.36 -8.52 -44.41
CA ASN A 54 4.97 -8.46 -45.76
C ASN A 54 6.45 -8.00 -45.81
N MET A 55 7.07 -7.72 -44.65
CA MET A 55 8.49 -7.37 -44.52
C MET A 55 9.39 -8.58 -44.77
N GLU A 56 10.58 -8.36 -45.31
CA GLU A 56 11.57 -9.44 -45.50
C GLU A 56 12.21 -9.81 -44.15
N VAL A 57 12.47 -11.10 -43.91
CA VAL A 57 13.09 -11.57 -42.66
C VAL A 57 14.41 -10.82 -42.36
N THR A 58 15.21 -10.58 -43.40
CA THR A 58 16.45 -9.79 -43.33
C THR A 58 16.20 -8.31 -43.02
N GLU A 59 15.13 -7.72 -43.55
CA GLU A 59 14.75 -6.32 -43.34
C GLU A 59 14.24 -6.12 -41.90
N ALA A 60 13.40 -7.02 -41.39
CA ALA A 60 12.97 -7.04 -40.00
C ALA A 60 14.17 -7.18 -39.04
N LYS A 61 15.12 -8.07 -39.34
CA LYS A 61 16.36 -8.21 -38.56
C LYS A 61 17.16 -6.90 -38.52
N GLN A 62 17.29 -6.19 -39.64
CA GLN A 62 17.95 -4.88 -39.70
C GLN A 62 17.18 -3.79 -38.94
N LEU A 63 15.85 -3.77 -39.04
CA LEU A 63 14.97 -2.86 -38.32
C LEU A 63 15.13 -2.99 -36.80
N PHE A 64 15.20 -4.22 -36.28
CA PHE A 64 15.42 -4.45 -34.86
C PHE A 64 16.86 -4.18 -34.43
N ALA A 65 17.86 -4.54 -35.25
CA ALA A 65 19.27 -4.22 -34.97
C ALA A 65 19.51 -2.71 -34.78
N GLY A 66 18.82 -1.87 -35.57
CA GLY A 66 18.85 -0.40 -35.40
C GLY A 66 18.07 0.13 -34.18
N ARG A 67 17.32 -0.71 -33.47
CA ARG A 67 16.49 -0.34 -32.30
C ARG A 67 17.00 -0.90 -30.97
N VAL A 68 17.77 -2.00 -30.95
CA VAL A 68 18.25 -2.65 -29.70
C VAL A 68 18.87 -1.64 -28.73
N GLU A 69 19.78 -0.79 -29.22
CA GLU A 69 20.51 0.16 -28.39
C GLU A 69 19.58 1.24 -27.78
N SER A 70 18.62 1.75 -28.58
CA SER A 70 17.63 2.71 -28.08
C SER A 70 16.67 2.07 -27.07
N TRP A 71 16.37 0.77 -27.20
CA TRP A 71 15.60 0.03 -26.21
C TRP A 71 16.40 -0.13 -24.92
N LYS A 72 17.65 -0.62 -24.97
CA LYS A 72 18.52 -0.76 -23.78
C LYS A 72 18.63 0.52 -22.95
N GLN A 73 18.82 1.66 -23.62
CA GLN A 73 19.01 2.96 -22.97
C GLN A 73 17.72 3.56 -22.35
N SER A 74 16.56 2.96 -22.59
CA SER A 74 15.26 3.46 -22.09
C SER A 74 14.39 2.41 -21.39
N ALA A 75 14.74 1.13 -21.50
CA ALA A 75 14.02 0.03 -20.87
C ALA A 75 14.32 -0.07 -19.37
N GLN A 76 13.29 -0.42 -18.60
CA GLN A 76 13.39 -0.75 -17.18
C GLN A 76 12.82 -2.15 -16.94
N LEU A 77 13.50 -2.93 -16.09
CA LEU A 77 13.10 -4.25 -15.65
C LEU A 77 13.09 -4.23 -14.13
N ILE A 78 11.92 -3.93 -13.56
CA ILE A 78 11.74 -3.76 -12.12
C ILE A 78 11.41 -5.13 -11.53
N VAL A 79 12.38 -5.69 -10.83
CA VAL A 79 12.31 -7.02 -10.21
C VAL A 79 11.86 -6.85 -8.76
N THR A 80 10.83 -7.60 -8.38
CA THR A 80 10.29 -7.64 -7.01
C THR A 80 10.67 -8.95 -6.33
N TYR A 81 11.21 -8.86 -5.12
CA TYR A 81 11.44 -9.99 -4.22
C TYR A 81 10.86 -9.65 -2.84
N GLN A 82 9.86 -10.43 -2.42
CA GLN A 82 8.89 -10.08 -1.38
C GLN A 82 8.28 -8.70 -1.66
N ASP A 83 8.56 -7.70 -0.83
CA ASP A 83 8.15 -6.31 -1.01
C ASP A 83 9.30 -5.37 -1.46
N ALA A 84 10.54 -5.86 -1.50
CA ALA A 84 11.66 -5.10 -2.04
C ALA A 84 11.67 -5.09 -3.57
N THR A 85 11.92 -3.92 -4.17
CA THR A 85 11.97 -3.75 -5.64
C THR A 85 13.27 -3.10 -6.08
N ALA A 86 13.92 -3.66 -7.11
CA ALA A 86 15.13 -3.09 -7.70
C ALA A 86 15.08 -3.15 -9.24
N ASN A 87 15.74 -2.21 -9.93
CA ASN A 87 15.82 -2.20 -11.39
C ASN A 87 17.04 -3.00 -11.87
N TYR A 88 16.80 -4.00 -12.71
CA TYR A 88 17.83 -4.91 -13.22
C TYR A 88 18.72 -4.23 -14.28
N PRO A 89 20.07 -4.43 -14.25
CA PRO A 89 20.99 -3.83 -15.21
C PRO A 89 20.90 -4.50 -16.59
N LEU A 90 20.28 -3.80 -17.56
CA LEU A 90 20.07 -4.29 -18.93
C LEU A 90 21.26 -4.00 -19.89
N ASP A 91 22.36 -3.42 -19.41
CA ASP A 91 23.56 -3.10 -20.20
C ASP A 91 24.07 -4.31 -20.99
N ASN A 92 24.16 -5.45 -20.31
CA ASN A 92 24.66 -6.72 -20.84
C ASN A 92 23.59 -7.55 -21.58
N ALA A 93 22.32 -7.15 -21.54
CA ALA A 93 21.24 -7.92 -22.17
C ALA A 93 21.45 -8.05 -23.68
N GLN A 94 21.09 -9.19 -24.26
CA GLN A 94 21.12 -9.39 -25.70
C GLN A 94 19.73 -9.73 -26.23
N ILE A 95 19.43 -9.29 -27.45
CA ILE A 95 18.25 -9.74 -28.18
C ILE A 95 18.74 -10.69 -29.26
N LEU A 96 18.37 -11.96 -29.18
CA LEU A 96 18.76 -12.99 -30.13
C LEU A 96 17.94 -12.82 -31.41
N LEU A 97 18.34 -11.84 -32.24
CA LEU A 97 17.56 -11.41 -33.41
C LEU A 97 17.38 -12.50 -34.46
N ASP A 98 18.37 -13.36 -34.68
CA ASP A 98 18.24 -14.54 -35.55
C ASP A 98 17.18 -15.51 -35.03
N GLU A 99 17.24 -15.84 -33.74
CA GLU A 99 16.32 -16.76 -33.08
C GLU A 99 14.89 -16.19 -33.00
N THR A 100 14.78 -14.88 -32.78
CA THR A 100 13.54 -14.10 -32.81
C THR A 100 12.85 -14.21 -34.17
N VAL A 101 13.55 -13.89 -35.28
CA VAL A 101 12.93 -13.93 -36.61
C VAL A 101 12.72 -15.37 -37.12
N GLN A 102 13.52 -16.34 -36.67
CA GLN A 102 13.35 -17.76 -37.01
C GLN A 102 12.19 -18.43 -36.24
N ARG A 103 11.88 -17.98 -35.03
CA ARG A 103 10.72 -18.46 -34.25
C ARG A 103 9.42 -17.75 -34.61
N ALA A 104 9.48 -16.57 -35.23
CA ALA A 104 8.31 -15.76 -35.55
C ALA A 104 7.40 -16.44 -36.59
N GLN A 105 6.16 -16.68 -36.21
CA GLN A 105 5.12 -17.28 -37.05
C GLN A 105 4.34 -16.19 -37.79
N SER A 106 3.98 -16.45 -39.04
CA SER A 106 3.22 -15.50 -39.86
C SER A 106 1.74 -15.48 -39.50
N GLY A 107 1.15 -14.28 -39.41
CA GLY A 107 -0.25 -14.07 -39.06
C GLY A 107 -0.54 -14.12 -37.55
N SER A 108 0.48 -13.94 -36.71
CA SER A 108 0.35 -13.92 -35.25
C SER A 108 1.16 -12.81 -34.59
N GLN A 109 0.85 -12.56 -33.32
CA GLN A 109 1.76 -11.92 -32.38
C GLN A 109 2.95 -12.85 -32.13
N ASN A 110 4.16 -12.30 -32.09
CA ASN A 110 5.39 -13.00 -31.73
C ASN A 110 6.20 -12.16 -30.74
N ASN A 111 7.14 -12.84 -30.08
CA ASN A 111 7.96 -12.27 -29.02
C ASN A 111 9.41 -12.12 -29.47
N PHE A 112 10.13 -11.17 -28.88
CA PHE A 112 11.58 -11.17 -28.91
C PHE A 112 12.12 -12.31 -28.06
N VAL A 113 13.27 -12.87 -28.44
CA VAL A 113 14.05 -13.77 -27.59
C VAL A 113 15.17 -12.95 -26.95
N PHE A 114 15.25 -12.96 -25.63
CA PHE A 114 16.31 -12.32 -24.87
C PHE A 114 17.32 -13.35 -24.39
N GLU A 115 18.56 -12.90 -24.20
CA GLU A 115 19.61 -13.63 -23.48
C GLU A 115 20.18 -12.67 -22.41
N LEU A 116 20.13 -13.09 -21.16
CA LEU A 116 20.71 -12.43 -19.99
C LEU A 116 21.88 -13.27 -19.47
N SER A 117 22.78 -12.64 -18.71
CA SER A 117 23.95 -13.33 -18.15
C SER A 117 23.70 -13.75 -16.71
N ASP A 118 23.77 -15.05 -16.43
CA ASP A 118 23.74 -15.62 -15.06
C ASP A 118 24.67 -14.88 -14.09
N ALA A 119 25.84 -14.41 -14.55
CA ALA A 119 26.79 -13.66 -13.73
C ALA A 119 26.27 -12.25 -13.39
N THR A 120 25.53 -11.61 -14.30
CA THR A 120 24.83 -10.34 -14.02
C THR A 120 23.64 -10.57 -13.09
N THR A 121 22.89 -11.66 -13.28
CA THR A 121 21.79 -12.07 -12.40
C THR A 121 22.29 -12.37 -10.98
N GLN A 122 23.37 -13.13 -10.84
CA GLN A 122 24.00 -13.44 -9.56
C GLN A 122 24.44 -12.18 -8.80
N THR A 123 25.13 -11.24 -9.45
CA THR A 123 25.52 -9.97 -8.83
C THR A 123 24.30 -9.15 -8.44
N PHE A 124 23.31 -9.00 -9.32
CA PHE A 124 22.08 -8.26 -9.02
C PHE A 124 21.33 -8.82 -7.81
N LEU A 125 21.12 -10.14 -7.75
CA LEU A 125 20.42 -10.79 -6.63
C LEU A 125 21.21 -10.63 -5.32
N ALA A 126 22.53 -10.81 -5.35
CA ALA A 126 23.38 -10.69 -4.17
C ALA A 126 23.53 -9.25 -3.64
N GLU A 127 23.45 -8.24 -4.52
CA GLU A 127 23.52 -6.82 -4.12
C GLU A 127 22.16 -6.27 -3.65
N GLN A 128 21.06 -6.65 -4.31
CA GLN A 128 19.74 -6.05 -4.08
C GLN A 128 18.88 -6.85 -3.07
N PHE A 129 19.04 -8.17 -3.01
CA PHE A 129 18.26 -9.06 -2.13
C PHE A 129 19.17 -9.92 -1.22
N PRO A 130 20.11 -9.32 -0.46
CA PRO A 130 21.21 -10.03 0.21
C PRO A 130 20.82 -10.98 1.35
N SER A 131 19.55 -10.98 1.79
CA SER A 131 19.03 -11.95 2.75
C SER A 131 18.64 -13.30 2.12
N ALA A 132 18.46 -13.35 0.80
CA ALA A 132 18.13 -14.56 0.07
C ALA A 132 19.39 -15.22 -0.52
N VAL A 133 19.64 -16.48 -0.15
CA VAL A 133 20.78 -17.25 -0.67
C VAL A 133 20.33 -18.08 -1.87
N PHE A 134 20.65 -17.60 -3.08
CA PHE A 134 20.32 -18.29 -4.33
C PHE A 134 21.42 -19.27 -4.76
N SER A 135 21.03 -20.50 -5.08
CA SER A 135 21.87 -21.50 -5.77
C SER A 135 22.06 -21.17 -7.26
N ASN A 136 22.95 -21.89 -7.95
CA ASN A 136 23.17 -21.69 -9.39
C ASN A 136 21.92 -22.04 -10.21
N GLU A 137 21.22 -23.09 -9.79
CA GLU A 137 19.98 -23.60 -10.38
C GLU A 137 18.85 -22.57 -10.25
N GLU A 138 18.80 -21.85 -9.12
CA GLU A 138 17.84 -20.77 -8.90
C GLU A 138 18.22 -19.48 -9.61
N ILE A 139 19.51 -19.14 -9.69
CA ILE A 139 20.00 -18.04 -10.52
C ILE A 139 19.56 -18.28 -11.96
N GLN A 140 19.75 -19.48 -12.52
CA GLN A 140 19.30 -19.83 -13.87
C GLN A 140 17.78 -19.75 -14.05
N SER A 141 17.01 -20.29 -13.08
CA SER A 141 15.54 -20.18 -13.08
C SER A 141 15.08 -18.71 -13.07
N VAL A 142 15.75 -17.84 -12.31
CA VAL A 142 15.52 -16.40 -12.30
C VAL A 142 15.96 -15.75 -13.63
N THR A 143 17.14 -16.05 -14.16
CA THR A 143 17.63 -15.54 -15.47
C THR A 143 16.58 -15.78 -16.56
N THR A 144 16.09 -17.03 -16.69
CA THR A 144 15.05 -17.37 -17.67
C THR A 144 13.72 -16.68 -17.38
N LYS A 145 13.28 -16.58 -16.11
CA LYS A 145 12.06 -15.85 -15.76
C LYS A 145 12.15 -14.34 -16.05
N LEU A 146 13.34 -13.75 -15.96
CA LEU A 146 13.61 -12.37 -16.38
C LEU A 146 13.59 -12.22 -17.90
N GLU A 147 14.25 -13.12 -18.65
CA GLU A 147 14.19 -13.19 -20.13
C GLU A 147 12.74 -13.31 -20.63
N GLU A 148 11.96 -14.20 -20.01
CA GLU A 148 10.56 -14.43 -20.34
C GLU A 148 9.68 -13.21 -20.07
N SER A 149 9.99 -12.42 -19.03
CA SER A 149 9.26 -11.16 -18.74
C SER A 149 9.53 -10.08 -19.79
N LEU A 150 10.74 -10.04 -20.36
CA LEU A 150 11.15 -9.04 -21.34
C LEU A 150 10.56 -9.28 -22.74
N HIS A 151 10.16 -10.52 -23.06
CA HIS A 151 9.72 -11.01 -24.37
C HIS A 151 8.85 -10.08 -25.23
N ASN A 152 8.00 -9.24 -24.63
CA ASN A 152 7.16 -8.28 -25.36
C ASN A 152 7.91 -7.06 -25.95
N GLY A 153 9.15 -6.80 -25.50
CA GLY A 153 9.94 -5.64 -25.89
C GLY A 153 9.42 -4.31 -25.31
N GLN A 154 8.81 -4.35 -24.13
CA GLN A 154 8.23 -3.18 -23.46
C GLN A 154 9.32 -2.22 -22.92
N ALA A 155 8.95 -0.96 -22.70
CA ALA A 155 9.83 0.06 -22.11
C ALA A 155 9.85 0.00 -20.56
N GLU A 156 8.76 -0.42 -19.93
CA GLU A 156 8.76 -0.81 -18.52
C GLU A 156 8.21 -2.24 -18.43
N THR A 157 8.96 -3.09 -17.73
CA THR A 157 8.61 -4.47 -17.39
C THR A 157 8.69 -4.61 -15.87
N ARG A 158 7.71 -5.25 -15.24
CA ARG A 158 7.69 -5.52 -13.79
C ARG A 158 7.48 -7.01 -13.56
N ILE A 159 8.28 -7.64 -12.71
CA ILE A 159 8.25 -9.09 -12.49
C ILE A 159 8.57 -9.45 -11.04
N THR A 160 7.73 -10.26 -10.41
CA THR A 160 8.02 -10.82 -9.08
C THR A 160 8.75 -12.15 -9.23
N ILE A 161 9.94 -12.27 -8.64
CA ILE A 161 10.72 -13.52 -8.66
C ILE A 161 10.40 -14.45 -7.48
N SER A 162 9.94 -13.89 -6.36
CA SER A 162 9.58 -14.58 -5.11
C SER A 162 8.15 -15.14 -5.12
N ASP A 163 7.93 -16.22 -5.84
CA ASP A 163 6.70 -17.02 -5.75
C ASP A 163 6.98 -18.42 -5.18
N ASP A 164 5.93 -19.23 -4.99
CA ASP A 164 6.05 -20.57 -4.38
C ASP A 164 6.85 -21.60 -5.21
N ASN A 165 7.24 -21.30 -6.45
CA ASN A 165 8.17 -22.14 -7.23
C ASN A 165 9.64 -21.80 -6.93
N LEU A 166 9.94 -20.65 -6.33
CA LEU A 166 11.29 -20.31 -5.88
C LEU A 166 11.67 -21.22 -4.71
N SER A 167 12.77 -21.95 -4.86
CA SER A 167 13.18 -23.03 -3.95
C SER A 167 14.08 -22.58 -2.79
N VAL A 168 14.27 -21.26 -2.65
CA VAL A 168 15.17 -20.64 -1.67
C VAL A 168 14.77 -21.07 -0.27
N GLU A 169 15.78 -21.34 0.57
CA GLU A 169 15.57 -21.87 1.91
C GLU A 169 14.67 -20.93 2.73
N ARG A 170 13.58 -21.50 3.26
CA ARG A 170 12.58 -20.77 4.04
C ARG A 170 12.98 -20.76 5.51
N GLU A 171 12.96 -19.57 6.11
CA GLU A 171 13.35 -19.35 7.50
C GLU A 171 12.20 -18.77 8.33
N VAL A 172 12.39 -18.69 9.65
CA VAL A 172 11.46 -17.99 10.57
C VAL A 172 11.71 -16.49 10.44
N VAL A 173 10.82 -15.81 9.73
CA VAL A 173 10.92 -14.38 9.44
C VAL A 173 10.39 -13.47 10.55
N SER A 174 9.50 -13.98 11.41
CA SER A 174 9.01 -13.26 12.59
C SER A 174 8.58 -14.22 13.71
N SER A 175 8.64 -13.76 14.97
CA SER A 175 8.25 -14.56 16.13
C SER A 175 7.82 -13.71 17.33
N VAL A 176 6.95 -14.24 18.19
CA VAL A 176 6.55 -13.60 19.45
C VAL A 176 6.36 -14.64 20.55
N SER A 177 6.60 -14.24 21.80
CA SER A 177 6.36 -15.07 22.98
C SER A 177 5.92 -14.22 24.17
N PHE A 178 4.85 -14.63 24.87
CA PHE A 178 4.38 -14.00 26.10
C PHE A 178 3.61 -15.01 26.99
N ASN A 179 3.40 -14.69 28.27
CA ASN A 179 2.70 -15.60 29.20
C ASN A 179 1.22 -15.69 28.85
N HIS A 180 0.62 -16.88 28.88
CA HIS A 180 -0.80 -17.09 28.56
C HIS A 180 -1.62 -17.57 29.76
N ASN A 181 -2.95 -17.40 29.70
CA ASN A 181 -3.90 -17.97 30.66
C ASN A 181 -4.71 -19.14 30.08
N LEU A 182 -4.65 -19.44 28.77
CA LEU A 182 -5.38 -20.56 28.12
C LEU A 182 -5.47 -21.83 29.00
N GLN A 183 -6.68 -22.28 29.32
CA GLN A 183 -6.95 -23.49 30.12
C GLN A 183 -7.80 -24.53 29.38
N SER A 184 -8.59 -24.13 28.38
CA SER A 184 -9.60 -24.99 27.79
C SER A 184 -9.02 -25.98 26.78
N LYS A 185 -9.75 -27.10 26.60
CA LYS A 185 -9.50 -28.03 25.50
C LYS A 185 -9.80 -27.43 24.13
N GLY A 186 -10.65 -26.39 24.08
CA GLY A 186 -10.92 -25.66 22.85
C GLY A 186 -9.72 -24.84 22.41
N ALA A 187 -9.11 -24.07 23.31
CA ALA A 187 -7.91 -23.29 23.02
C ALA A 187 -6.76 -24.18 22.51
N GLN A 188 -6.53 -25.33 23.17
CA GLN A 188 -5.53 -26.32 22.74
C GLN A 188 -5.88 -26.98 21.39
N ALA A 189 -7.16 -27.13 21.04
CA ALA A 189 -7.57 -27.61 19.71
C ALA A 189 -7.47 -26.53 18.61
N ALA A 190 -7.68 -25.26 18.96
CA ALA A 190 -7.46 -24.12 18.06
C ALA A 190 -5.97 -23.95 17.73
N LEU A 191 -5.10 -23.96 18.74
CA LEU A 191 -3.65 -23.96 18.55
C LEU A 191 -3.21 -25.11 17.64
N ALA A 192 -3.63 -26.35 17.94
CA ALA A 192 -3.26 -27.54 17.16
C ALA A 192 -3.89 -27.61 15.74
N ALA A 193 -4.77 -26.67 15.37
CA ALA A 193 -5.29 -26.51 14.02
C ALA A 193 -4.62 -25.35 13.27
N LEU A 194 -4.16 -24.31 14.00
CA LEU A 194 -3.41 -23.17 13.46
C LEU A 194 -1.92 -23.50 13.26
N ASP A 195 -1.37 -24.45 14.02
CA ASP A 195 0.04 -24.85 13.92
C ASP A 195 0.33 -25.54 12.58
N GLY A 196 1.23 -24.95 11.79
CA GLY A 196 1.51 -25.37 10.42
C GLY A 196 0.51 -24.83 9.38
N PHE A 197 -0.36 -23.88 9.72
CA PHE A 197 -1.33 -23.31 8.78
C PHE A 197 -0.63 -22.51 7.66
N GLN A 198 -0.87 -22.90 6.40
CA GLN A 198 -0.29 -22.24 5.23
C GLN A 198 -1.16 -21.05 4.79
N ILE A 199 -0.62 -19.84 4.92
CA ILE A 199 -1.20 -18.60 4.40
C ILE A 199 -0.78 -18.46 2.94
N ALA A 200 -1.72 -18.58 2.02
CA ALA A 200 -1.46 -18.55 0.57
C ALA A 200 -1.02 -17.16 0.06
N PRO A 201 -0.43 -17.06 -1.16
CA PRO A 201 -0.10 -15.77 -1.78
C PRO A 201 -1.35 -14.91 -2.00
N ASN A 202 -1.24 -13.59 -1.78
CA ASN A 202 -2.34 -12.63 -1.98
C ASN A 202 -3.66 -12.98 -1.25
N ALA A 203 -3.59 -13.77 -0.17
CA ALA A 203 -4.76 -14.29 0.54
C ALA A 203 -5.00 -13.58 1.88
N GLN A 204 -6.28 -13.38 2.21
CA GLN A 204 -6.75 -12.91 3.50
C GLN A 204 -7.02 -14.08 4.45
N PHE A 205 -6.72 -13.90 5.73
CA PHE A 205 -7.04 -14.79 6.83
C PHE A 205 -7.97 -14.09 7.83
N SER A 206 -8.96 -14.82 8.34
CA SER A 206 -9.90 -14.40 9.40
C SER A 206 -9.88 -15.47 10.48
N LEU A 207 -9.66 -15.10 11.75
CA LEU A 207 -9.56 -16.08 12.84
C LEU A 207 -10.92 -16.71 13.15
N ILE A 208 -11.99 -15.91 13.23
CA ILE A 208 -13.35 -16.43 13.43
C ILE A 208 -13.75 -17.33 12.26
N GLY A 209 -13.53 -16.90 11.01
CA GLY A 209 -13.85 -17.69 9.82
C GLY A 209 -13.14 -19.05 9.80
N PHE A 210 -11.83 -19.06 10.07
CA PHE A 210 -11.06 -20.29 10.22
C PHE A 210 -11.64 -21.23 11.29
N LEU A 211 -12.00 -20.70 12.46
CA LEU A 211 -12.56 -21.50 13.56
C LEU A 211 -13.96 -22.05 13.23
N GLU A 212 -14.77 -21.34 12.44
CA GLU A 212 -16.04 -21.84 11.95
C GLU A 212 -15.86 -22.97 10.93
N GLU A 213 -14.93 -22.83 9.98
CA GLU A 213 -14.59 -23.88 9.01
C GLU A 213 -14.06 -25.16 9.68
N GLN A 214 -13.23 -25.04 10.72
CA GLN A 214 -12.75 -26.18 11.51
C GLN A 214 -13.77 -26.69 12.55
N GLY A 215 -14.91 -26.00 12.75
CA GLY A 215 -15.92 -26.35 13.76
C GLY A 215 -15.50 -26.14 15.22
N LEU A 216 -14.46 -25.34 15.46
CA LEU A 216 -13.77 -25.16 16.76
C LEU A 216 -14.43 -24.10 17.65
N GLN A 217 -15.72 -24.25 17.93
CA GLN A 217 -16.50 -23.24 18.66
C GLN A 217 -16.28 -23.24 20.19
N GLN A 218 -15.63 -24.27 20.77
CA GLN A 218 -15.53 -24.51 22.23
C GLN A 218 -14.39 -23.75 22.94
N VAL A 219 -14.01 -22.59 22.44
CA VAL A 219 -13.01 -21.65 23.02
C VAL A 219 -13.75 -20.46 23.65
N SER A 220 -13.18 -19.78 24.65
CA SER A 220 -13.74 -18.49 25.14
C SER A 220 -13.24 -17.30 24.31
N ASP A 221 -13.93 -16.17 24.34
CA ASP A 221 -13.53 -14.96 23.58
C ASP A 221 -12.23 -14.37 24.15
N GLU A 222 -11.98 -14.53 25.45
CA GLU A 222 -10.73 -14.16 26.13
C GLU A 222 -9.57 -15.07 25.72
N GLU A 223 -9.80 -16.39 25.62
CA GLU A 223 -8.80 -17.34 25.11
C GLU A 223 -8.50 -17.12 23.63
N LEU A 224 -9.51 -16.78 22.81
CA LEU A 224 -9.32 -16.38 21.42
C LEU A 224 -8.59 -15.03 21.30
N THR A 225 -8.78 -14.10 22.24
CA THR A 225 -8.03 -12.85 22.31
C THR A 225 -6.54 -13.10 22.57
N GLU A 226 -6.17 -14.02 23.48
CA GLU A 226 -4.76 -14.41 23.68
C GLU A 226 -4.14 -15.05 22.41
N ILE A 227 -4.90 -15.92 21.72
CA ILE A 227 -4.44 -16.55 20.46
C ILE A 227 -4.29 -15.51 19.34
N ALA A 228 -5.32 -14.69 19.10
CA ALA A 228 -5.30 -13.62 18.10
C ALA A 228 -4.15 -12.64 18.33
N SER A 229 -3.87 -12.29 19.58
CA SER A 229 -2.76 -11.40 19.96
C SER A 229 -1.39 -11.99 19.64
N ALA A 230 -1.21 -13.31 19.74
CA ALA A 230 0.03 -13.97 19.32
C ALA A 230 0.19 -13.98 17.79
N ILE A 231 -0.90 -14.17 17.02
CA ILE A 231 -0.86 -14.07 15.56
C ILE A 231 -0.61 -12.62 15.12
N TYR A 232 -1.27 -11.65 15.76
CA TYR A 232 -1.02 -10.21 15.55
C TYR A 232 0.43 -9.84 15.87
N GLY A 233 1.02 -10.39 16.94
CA GLY A 233 2.42 -10.16 17.28
C GLY A 233 3.44 -10.60 16.21
N VAL A 234 3.12 -11.63 15.40
CA VAL A 234 3.98 -12.05 14.26
C VAL A 234 3.65 -11.31 12.96
N VAL A 235 2.39 -10.94 12.74
CA VAL A 235 1.95 -10.07 11.63
C VAL A 235 2.53 -8.66 11.74
N LEU A 236 2.55 -8.10 12.95
CA LEU A 236 3.11 -6.78 13.25
C LEU A 236 4.62 -6.70 12.99
N GLN A 237 5.33 -7.82 13.12
CA GLN A 237 6.75 -8.00 12.79
C GLN A 237 6.97 -8.54 11.35
N SER A 238 6.11 -8.19 10.41
CA SER A 238 6.23 -8.59 8.99
C SER A 238 5.60 -7.53 8.08
N ASN A 239 5.74 -7.67 6.75
CA ASN A 239 5.08 -6.79 5.77
C ASN A 239 3.56 -7.02 5.62
N PHE A 240 2.95 -7.90 6.41
CA PHE A 240 1.54 -8.28 6.27
C PHE A 240 0.58 -7.10 6.59
N ILE A 241 -0.51 -7.03 5.84
CA ILE A 241 -1.53 -5.98 5.97
C ILE A 241 -2.51 -6.39 7.07
N ILE A 242 -2.78 -5.49 8.01
CA ILE A 242 -3.77 -5.69 9.09
C ILE A 242 -5.10 -5.10 8.62
N ASP A 243 -6.08 -5.95 8.34
CA ASP A 243 -7.38 -5.55 7.76
C ASP A 243 -8.43 -5.23 8.85
N GLU A 244 -8.49 -6.06 9.90
CA GLU A 244 -9.33 -5.82 11.08
C GLU A 244 -8.55 -6.18 12.36
N ARG A 245 -8.52 -5.24 13.31
CA ARG A 245 -7.95 -5.44 14.65
C ARG A 245 -8.62 -4.51 15.64
N SER A 246 -9.00 -5.02 16.81
CA SER A 246 -9.62 -4.27 17.91
C SER A 246 -8.90 -4.48 19.24
N ILE A 247 -9.27 -3.70 20.26
CA ILE A 247 -8.78 -3.83 21.65
C ILE A 247 -9.94 -3.99 22.64
N GLY A 248 -9.64 -4.55 23.80
CA GLY A 248 -10.55 -4.71 24.93
C GLY A 248 -10.80 -3.40 25.68
N THR A 249 -11.89 -3.36 26.44
CA THR A 249 -12.23 -2.20 27.29
C THR A 249 -11.40 -2.10 28.58
N LYS A 250 -10.42 -2.98 28.75
CA LYS A 250 -9.54 -3.11 29.93
C LYS A 250 -8.17 -3.57 29.46
N MET A 251 -7.13 -3.13 30.15
CA MET A 251 -5.77 -3.60 29.94
C MET A 251 -5.69 -5.15 30.07
N PRO A 252 -5.14 -5.87 29.08
CA PRO A 252 -4.94 -7.31 29.18
C PRO A 252 -3.88 -7.67 30.22
N ALA A 253 -4.03 -8.83 30.87
CA ALA A 253 -3.13 -9.27 31.94
C ALA A 253 -1.97 -10.16 31.46
N ALA A 254 -2.13 -10.82 30.30
CA ALA A 254 -1.16 -11.72 29.69
C ALA A 254 -0.42 -11.07 28.50
N ILE A 255 -1.17 -10.36 27.67
CA ILE A 255 -0.73 -9.85 26.38
C ILE A 255 0.08 -8.54 26.58
N PRO A 256 1.21 -8.34 25.87
CA PRO A 256 1.95 -7.09 25.90
C PRO A 256 1.11 -5.89 25.43
N LEU A 257 1.31 -4.74 26.07
CA LEU A 257 0.68 -3.49 25.67
C LEU A 257 1.03 -3.12 24.21
N GLY A 258 0.02 -2.78 23.42
CA GLY A 258 0.13 -2.55 21.97
C GLY A 258 0.08 -3.80 21.11
N GLN A 259 0.02 -5.00 21.71
CA GLN A 259 -0.03 -6.29 21.00
C GLN A 259 -1.36 -7.04 21.22
N GLU A 260 -2.39 -6.39 21.78
CA GLU A 260 -3.72 -7.00 21.86
C GLU A 260 -4.41 -7.02 20.49
N ALA A 261 -5.00 -8.16 20.13
CA ALA A 261 -6.05 -8.27 19.12
C ALA A 261 -7.26 -8.92 19.79
N ALA A 262 -8.22 -8.10 20.20
CA ALA A 262 -9.39 -8.53 20.95
C ALA A 262 -10.43 -9.20 20.02
N ILE A 263 -10.92 -10.36 20.44
CA ILE A 263 -11.99 -11.11 19.75
C ILE A 263 -13.29 -10.93 20.53
N ASN A 264 -14.40 -10.68 19.82
CA ASN A 264 -15.73 -10.68 20.41
C ASN A 264 -16.78 -11.20 19.40
N ARG A 265 -17.12 -12.49 19.51
CA ARG A 265 -18.05 -13.16 18.59
C ARG A 265 -19.49 -12.65 18.74
N ALA A 266 -19.86 -12.11 19.91
CA ALA A 266 -21.18 -11.52 20.14
C ALA A 266 -21.34 -10.12 19.52
N LEU A 267 -20.23 -9.46 19.16
CA LEU A 267 -20.21 -8.14 18.50
C LEU A 267 -19.66 -8.19 17.06
N ASN A 268 -19.32 -9.38 16.55
CA ASN A 268 -18.62 -9.58 15.28
C ASN A 268 -17.31 -8.77 15.21
N VAL A 269 -16.45 -8.95 16.22
CA VAL A 269 -15.09 -8.41 16.24
C VAL A 269 -14.11 -9.57 16.07
N ASP A 270 -13.33 -9.52 15.00
CA ASP A 270 -12.36 -10.54 14.59
C ASP A 270 -10.92 -9.98 14.58
N PHE A 271 -9.96 -10.85 14.26
CA PHE A 271 -8.65 -10.46 13.77
C PHE A 271 -8.48 -10.95 12.33
N VAL A 272 -8.31 -10.00 11.41
CA VAL A 272 -8.23 -10.25 9.96
C VAL A 272 -6.99 -9.59 9.39
N PHE A 273 -6.27 -10.30 8.53
CA PHE A 273 -5.04 -9.80 7.89
C PHE A 273 -4.81 -10.44 6.51
N THR A 274 -4.04 -9.79 5.66
CA THR A 274 -3.73 -10.23 4.29
C THR A 274 -2.24 -10.40 4.07
N ASN A 275 -1.86 -11.48 3.38
CA ASN A 275 -0.51 -11.69 2.83
C ASN A 275 -0.36 -10.91 1.51
N PRO A 276 0.43 -9.82 1.44
CA PRO A 276 0.63 -9.08 0.19
C PRO A 276 1.62 -9.76 -0.77
N ASN A 277 2.30 -10.82 -0.33
CA ASN A 277 3.40 -11.44 -1.08
C ASN A 277 2.89 -12.46 -2.11
N TYR A 278 3.75 -12.73 -3.09
CA TYR A 278 3.54 -13.76 -4.12
C TYR A 278 3.99 -15.17 -3.66
N SER A 279 4.60 -15.28 -2.48
CA SER A 279 4.94 -16.53 -1.80
C SER A 279 4.00 -16.84 -0.63
N SER A 280 3.74 -18.12 -0.38
CA SER A 280 3.05 -18.56 0.83
C SER A 280 3.97 -18.56 2.07
N PHE A 281 3.34 -18.37 3.24
CA PHE A 281 3.97 -18.45 4.56
C PHE A 281 3.29 -19.55 5.38
N ILE A 282 3.97 -20.03 6.42
CA ILE A 282 3.44 -20.99 7.39
C ILE A 282 3.39 -20.32 8.75
N LEU A 283 2.20 -20.23 9.34
CA LEU A 283 2.00 -19.89 10.74
C LEU A 283 2.28 -21.13 11.60
N ASN A 284 3.15 -21.00 12.59
CA ASN A 284 3.37 -22.01 13.63
C ASN A 284 2.96 -21.37 14.96
N ILE A 285 2.24 -22.10 15.81
CA ILE A 285 1.71 -21.54 17.07
C ILE A 285 1.43 -22.63 18.12
N GLY A 286 1.86 -22.41 19.36
CA GLY A 286 1.67 -23.37 20.44
C GLY A 286 1.98 -22.80 21.82
N THR A 287 2.03 -23.68 22.82
CA THR A 287 2.34 -23.30 24.21
C THR A 287 3.57 -24.02 24.75
N ASN A 288 4.57 -23.25 25.17
CA ASN A 288 5.79 -23.72 25.80
C ASN A 288 5.74 -23.47 27.32
N GLY A 289 5.20 -24.45 28.05
CA GLY A 289 5.08 -24.40 29.52
C GLY A 289 4.02 -23.41 30.02
N ALA A 290 4.37 -22.12 30.08
CA ALA A 290 3.49 -21.02 30.47
C ALA A 290 3.47 -19.87 29.45
N ALA A 291 4.29 -19.95 28.39
CA ALA A 291 4.31 -18.99 27.30
C ALA A 291 3.50 -19.52 26.11
N ILE A 292 2.70 -18.66 25.47
CA ILE A 292 2.28 -18.87 24.09
C ILE A 292 3.43 -18.41 23.19
N GLU A 293 3.74 -19.20 22.17
CA GLU A 293 4.78 -18.92 21.17
C GLU A 293 4.12 -18.98 19.80
N ALA A 294 4.34 -17.96 18.98
CA ALA A 294 3.96 -17.97 17.56
C ALA A 294 5.15 -17.55 16.70
N SER A 295 5.22 -18.11 15.49
CA SER A 295 6.23 -17.73 14.50
C SER A 295 5.68 -17.86 13.08
N MET A 296 6.24 -17.08 12.16
CA MET A 296 5.91 -17.15 10.74
C MET A 296 7.14 -17.59 9.94
N THR A 297 6.99 -18.64 9.15
CA THR A 297 8.04 -19.22 8.31
C THR A 297 7.76 -18.91 6.84
N GLY A 298 8.75 -18.45 6.08
CA GLY A 298 8.59 -18.10 4.67
C GLY A 298 9.91 -17.82 3.97
N LEU A 299 9.84 -17.27 2.75
CA LEU A 299 11.03 -16.74 2.10
C LEU A 299 11.57 -15.55 2.91
N PRO A 300 12.90 -15.43 3.12
CA PRO A 300 13.49 -14.36 3.93
C PRO A 300 13.10 -12.99 3.39
N PHE A 301 12.76 -12.04 4.27
CA PHE A 301 12.52 -10.65 3.89
C PHE A 301 13.83 -9.89 3.66
N VAL A 302 13.80 -8.85 2.83
CA VAL A 302 14.96 -7.96 2.58
C VAL A 302 15.05 -6.82 3.59
N TYR A 303 13.89 -6.35 4.05
CA TYR A 303 13.77 -5.45 5.19
C TYR A 303 13.45 -6.25 6.46
N SER A 304 13.81 -5.72 7.62
CA SER A 304 13.34 -6.24 8.91
C SER A 304 12.30 -5.32 9.53
N TYR A 305 11.36 -5.91 10.27
CA TYR A 305 10.22 -5.22 10.85
C TYR A 305 10.28 -5.37 12.36
N SER A 306 10.18 -4.27 13.09
CA SER A 306 10.21 -4.27 14.55
C SER A 306 9.09 -3.43 15.14
N VAL A 307 8.57 -3.85 16.29
CA VAL A 307 7.46 -3.16 16.96
C VAL A 307 8.00 -2.02 17.82
N GLN A 308 7.67 -0.79 17.47
CA GLN A 308 7.95 0.39 18.28
C GLN A 308 6.71 0.73 19.10
N ILE A 309 6.81 0.59 20.42
CA ILE A 309 5.79 1.04 21.38
C ILE A 309 6.17 2.44 21.87
N GLY A 310 5.27 3.41 21.69
CA GLY A 310 5.42 4.78 22.14
C GLY A 310 5.33 4.94 23.66
N GLU A 311 5.50 6.18 24.14
CA GLU A 311 5.34 6.50 25.56
C GLU A 311 3.92 6.19 26.06
N GLN A 312 3.84 5.64 27.28
CA GLN A 312 2.58 5.26 27.91
C GLN A 312 2.00 6.46 28.68
N GLU A 313 1.06 7.18 28.06
CA GLU A 313 0.30 8.26 28.69
C GLU A 313 -0.66 7.68 29.73
N GLU A 314 -0.38 7.91 31.01
CA GLU A 314 -1.21 7.46 32.11
C GLU A 314 -2.48 8.33 32.26
N VAL A 315 -3.66 7.72 32.12
CA VAL A 315 -4.95 8.43 32.11
C VAL A 315 -5.67 8.23 33.43
N LYS A 316 -5.64 9.24 34.31
CA LYS A 316 -6.18 9.15 35.69
C LYS A 316 -7.72 9.03 35.76
N PRO A 317 -8.28 8.26 36.72
CA PRO A 317 -9.71 8.11 36.92
C PRO A 317 -10.35 9.33 37.55
N ARG A 318 -11.63 9.56 37.24
CA ARG A 318 -12.44 10.57 37.93
C ARG A 318 -13.04 10.00 39.22
N LEU A 319 -13.27 10.87 40.20
CA LEU A 319 -14.05 10.55 41.40
C LEU A 319 -15.54 10.80 41.15
N ILE A 320 -16.34 9.74 41.20
CA ILE A 320 -17.81 9.81 41.17
C ILE A 320 -18.32 9.79 42.61
N LYS A 321 -18.83 10.93 43.09
CA LYS A 321 -19.62 10.98 44.33
C LYS A 321 -21.04 10.48 44.06
N GLN A 322 -21.45 9.40 44.71
CA GLN A 322 -22.84 8.93 44.76
C GLN A 322 -23.41 9.20 46.16
N TYR A 323 -24.73 9.38 46.28
CA TYR A 323 -25.38 9.70 47.55
C TYR A 323 -26.46 8.66 47.87
N SER A 324 -26.53 8.22 49.13
CA SER A 324 -27.39 7.10 49.56
C SER A 324 -27.94 7.29 50.97
N ALA A 325 -29.19 6.88 51.19
CA ALA A 325 -29.81 6.84 52.52
C ALA A 325 -29.21 5.75 53.43
N PHE A 326 -28.48 4.80 52.86
CA PHE A 326 -27.90 3.66 53.59
C PHE A 326 -26.47 3.91 54.11
N VAL A 327 -25.85 5.04 53.77
CA VAL A 327 -24.59 5.49 54.36
C VAL A 327 -24.92 6.50 55.45
N SER A 328 -24.59 6.18 56.71
CA SER A 328 -24.98 6.99 57.87
C SER A 328 -24.01 8.13 58.21
N ASN A 329 -22.73 7.99 57.84
CA ASN A 329 -21.66 8.97 58.08
C ASN A 329 -20.45 8.65 57.19
N GLY A 330 -19.59 9.64 56.91
CA GLY A 330 -18.38 9.50 56.09
C GLY A 330 -18.66 9.20 54.61
N SER A 331 -17.69 8.62 53.92
CA SER A 331 -17.86 7.99 52.61
C SER A 331 -17.54 6.50 52.69
N THR A 332 -18.16 5.69 51.83
CA THR A 332 -17.79 4.30 51.59
C THR A 332 -17.30 4.16 50.15
N VAL A 333 -16.08 3.65 49.96
CA VAL A 333 -15.57 3.31 48.63
C VAL A 333 -16.34 2.09 48.12
N LYS A 334 -17.10 2.27 47.05
CA LYS A 334 -17.82 1.19 46.35
C LYS A 334 -16.92 0.53 45.31
N GLU A 335 -16.21 1.36 44.54
CA GLU A 335 -15.25 0.94 43.52
C GLU A 335 -13.96 1.77 43.70
N PRO A 336 -12.78 1.15 43.85
CA PRO A 336 -11.54 1.88 44.19
C PRO A 336 -11.03 2.77 43.06
N GLY A 337 -11.45 2.50 41.82
CA GLY A 337 -10.89 3.05 40.61
C GLY A 337 -9.57 2.38 40.20
N ALA A 338 -9.16 2.63 38.97
CA ALA A 338 -7.87 2.22 38.40
C ALA A 338 -7.48 3.20 37.29
N ASP A 339 -6.17 3.44 37.16
CA ASP A 339 -5.60 4.23 36.08
C ASP A 339 -5.74 3.52 34.73
N GLY A 340 -5.95 4.30 33.67
CA GLY A 340 -5.95 3.83 32.29
C GLY A 340 -4.64 4.18 31.59
N VAL A 341 -4.47 3.75 30.34
CA VAL A 341 -3.28 4.09 29.54
C VAL A 341 -3.65 4.36 28.09
N ARG A 342 -2.97 5.33 27.47
CA ARG A 342 -2.89 5.49 26.01
C ARG A 342 -1.44 5.28 25.56
N LEU A 343 -1.26 4.65 24.41
CA LEU A 343 0.04 4.47 23.76
C LEU A 343 -0.13 4.38 22.24
N ASN A 344 0.92 4.71 21.50
CA ASN A 344 0.97 4.50 20.06
C ASN A 344 1.78 3.22 19.75
N VAL A 345 1.40 2.54 18.68
CA VAL A 345 2.10 1.38 18.12
C VAL A 345 2.49 1.72 16.69
N SER A 346 3.77 1.55 16.36
CA SER A 346 4.30 1.70 15.01
C SER A 346 5.12 0.48 14.62
N ARG A 347 5.13 0.16 13.31
CA ARG A 347 6.05 -0.79 12.70
C ARG A 347 7.24 -0.01 12.15
N LEU A 348 8.41 -0.24 12.74
CA LEU A 348 9.68 0.31 12.25
C LEU A 348 10.24 -0.66 11.20
N ILE A 349 10.39 -0.17 9.97
CA ILE A 349 10.93 -0.89 8.81
C ILE A 349 12.41 -0.51 8.67
N LEU A 350 13.30 -1.51 8.62
CA LEU A 350 14.74 -1.28 8.52
C LEU A 350 15.36 -1.96 7.28
N ALA A 351 16.22 -1.23 6.57
CA ALA A 351 17.07 -1.76 5.52
C ALA A 351 18.50 -1.95 6.08
N GLN A 352 19.00 -3.19 6.09
CA GLN A 352 20.33 -3.54 6.63
C GLN A 352 20.59 -3.10 8.09
N GLY A 353 19.52 -2.80 8.85
CA GLY A 353 19.59 -2.30 10.23
C GLY A 353 19.54 -0.77 10.38
N GLU A 354 19.46 -0.01 9.28
CA GLU A 354 19.16 1.42 9.29
C GLU A 354 17.65 1.67 9.09
N GLU A 355 17.10 2.68 9.76
CA GLU A 355 15.69 3.08 9.65
C GLU A 355 15.35 3.52 8.21
N LEU A 356 14.39 2.83 7.58
CA LEU A 356 13.87 3.16 6.25
C LEU A 356 12.54 3.93 6.38
N GLU A 357 11.62 3.43 7.22
CA GLU A 357 10.29 4.00 7.40
C GLU A 357 9.71 3.64 8.78
N ILE A 358 8.84 4.51 9.33
CA ILE A 358 8.02 4.25 10.51
C ILE A 358 6.55 4.30 10.11
N GLU A 359 5.93 3.13 10.00
CA GLU A 359 4.50 2.99 9.70
C GLU A 359 3.67 3.07 11.01
N PRO A 360 2.74 4.03 11.15
CA PRO A 360 1.87 4.11 12.32
C PRO A 360 0.73 3.06 12.22
N ILE A 361 0.63 2.17 13.21
CA ILE A 361 -0.31 1.04 13.20
C ILE A 361 -1.56 1.30 14.06
N SER A 362 -1.39 1.78 15.30
CA SER A 362 -2.53 2.07 16.18
C SER A 362 -2.24 3.13 17.25
N THR A 363 -3.32 3.70 17.79
CA THR A 363 -3.33 4.32 19.12
C THR A 363 -4.21 3.48 20.02
N ASP A 364 -3.60 2.71 20.90
CA ASP A 364 -4.32 1.90 21.89
C ASP A 364 -4.73 2.79 23.07
N PHE A 365 -5.99 2.68 23.51
CA PHE A 365 -6.52 3.42 24.66
C PHE A 365 -7.39 2.55 25.56
N TYR A 366 -6.85 2.22 26.73
CA TYR A 366 -7.53 1.45 27.77
C TYR A 366 -8.08 2.45 28.83
N PRO A 367 -9.40 2.64 28.92
CA PRO A 367 -9.99 3.71 29.74
C PRO A 367 -9.87 3.44 31.25
N PRO A 368 -9.65 4.49 32.08
CA PRO A 368 -9.58 4.33 33.53
C PRO A 368 -10.92 3.91 34.16
N THR A 369 -10.88 2.92 35.04
CA THR A 369 -12.02 2.59 35.89
C THR A 369 -12.21 3.73 36.90
N HIS A 370 -13.34 4.43 36.85
CA HIS A 370 -13.58 5.57 37.73
C HIS A 370 -13.75 5.14 39.20
N ARG A 371 -13.28 5.97 40.14
CA ARG A 371 -13.39 5.71 41.58
C ARG A 371 -14.78 6.13 42.06
N ILE A 372 -15.52 5.25 42.72
CA ILE A 372 -16.88 5.54 43.19
C ILE A 372 -16.91 5.55 44.72
N GLU A 373 -17.29 6.69 45.30
CA GLU A 373 -17.55 6.86 46.73
C GLU A 373 -19.02 7.15 46.99
N VAL A 374 -19.60 6.46 47.96
CA VAL A 374 -21.00 6.64 48.38
C VAL A 374 -21.03 7.41 49.70
N TYR A 375 -21.76 8.53 49.70
CA TYR A 375 -21.93 9.48 50.81
C TYR A 375 -23.35 9.42 51.39
N PRO A 376 -23.58 9.90 52.63
CA PRO A 376 -24.93 10.13 53.17
C PRO A 376 -25.70 11.15 52.32
N LEU A 377 -27.03 11.00 52.21
CA LEU A 377 -27.89 12.04 51.62
C LEU A 377 -27.77 13.39 52.35
N THR A 378 -27.48 13.38 53.65
CA THR A 378 -27.28 14.57 54.46
C THR A 378 -25.81 14.99 54.41
N SER A 379 -25.48 15.97 53.57
CA SER A 379 -24.13 16.55 53.55
C SER A 379 -23.89 17.40 54.81
N THR A 380 -22.84 17.06 55.55
CA THR A 380 -22.22 17.93 56.57
C THR A 380 -20.85 18.33 56.06
N GLU A 381 -20.80 19.07 54.95
CA GLU A 381 -19.54 19.55 54.37
C GLU A 381 -18.89 20.62 55.26
N VAL A 382 -17.80 20.24 55.92
CA VAL A 382 -16.75 21.19 56.31
C VAL A 382 -15.93 21.52 55.07
N VAL A 383 -16.21 22.67 54.46
CA VAL A 383 -15.55 23.13 53.24
C VAL A 383 -14.06 23.36 53.50
N PRO A 384 -13.14 22.71 52.75
CA PRO A 384 -11.76 23.16 52.65
C PRO A 384 -11.70 24.38 51.74
N GLU A 385 -11.10 25.48 52.20
CA GLU A 385 -10.88 26.66 51.34
C GLU A 385 -9.95 26.30 50.16
N GLY A 386 -10.31 26.73 48.94
CA GLY A 386 -9.43 26.65 47.77
C GLY A 386 -9.92 25.84 46.56
N GLY A 387 -11.19 25.47 46.47
CA GLY A 387 -11.79 24.88 45.25
C GLY A 387 -12.73 25.85 44.54
N GLU A 388 -12.52 26.09 43.25
CA GLU A 388 -13.50 26.81 42.41
C GLU A 388 -14.72 25.93 42.14
N ILE A 389 -15.91 26.53 42.18
CA ILE A 389 -17.19 25.87 41.91
C ILE A 389 -17.78 26.45 40.61
N ILE A 390 -18.17 25.56 39.69
CA ILE A 390 -18.81 25.91 38.41
C ILE A 390 -20.28 25.47 38.49
N ASP A 391 -21.20 26.36 38.10
CA ASP A 391 -22.63 26.03 38.04
C ASP A 391 -22.91 25.10 36.84
N PRO A 392 -23.49 23.89 37.05
CA PRO A 392 -23.78 22.94 35.98
C PRO A 392 -24.89 23.39 35.01
N ALA A 393 -25.57 24.51 35.26
CA ALA A 393 -26.59 25.08 34.36
C ALA A 393 -26.05 26.11 33.36
N THR A 394 -24.91 26.75 33.62
CA THR A 394 -24.39 27.87 32.80
C THR A 394 -22.89 27.82 32.49
N GLY A 395 -22.07 27.14 33.28
CA GLY A 395 -20.63 27.00 33.02
C GLY A 395 -19.77 28.22 33.36
N GLU A 396 -20.31 29.26 34.00
CA GLU A 396 -19.52 30.39 34.52
C GLU A 396 -18.96 30.14 35.93
N VAL A 397 -17.84 30.80 36.24
CA VAL A 397 -17.15 30.73 37.53
C VAL A 397 -17.53 31.95 38.39
N THR A 398 -17.93 31.72 39.64
CA THR A 398 -18.25 32.80 40.59
C THR A 398 -17.41 32.70 41.86
N THR A 399 -16.71 33.78 42.21
CA THR A 399 -15.95 33.89 43.47
C THR A 399 -16.80 34.58 44.54
N PRO A 400 -16.92 34.02 45.76
CA PRO A 400 -17.73 34.63 46.81
C PRO A 400 -16.92 35.61 47.68
N GLY A 401 -17.45 36.83 47.86
CA GLY A 401 -17.09 37.66 49.01
C GLY A 401 -16.59 39.07 48.74
N SER A 402 -17.50 40.01 48.43
CA SER A 402 -17.37 41.38 48.94
C SER A 402 -18.75 42.04 49.06
N THR A 403 -19.20 42.23 50.30
CA THR A 403 -20.36 43.05 50.64
C THR A 403 -19.99 43.97 51.79
N ASP A 404 -19.95 45.27 51.51
CA ASP A 404 -20.19 46.29 52.52
C ASP A 404 -21.25 47.27 51.99
N SER A 405 -21.92 48.01 52.86
CA SER A 405 -23.11 48.78 52.53
C SER A 405 -23.28 49.99 53.44
N THR A 406 -23.49 51.17 52.87
CA THR A 406 -24.50 52.16 53.34
C THR A 406 -24.63 53.34 52.34
N PRO A 407 -25.75 54.11 52.36
CA PRO A 407 -26.11 55.05 51.29
C PRO A 407 -25.95 56.55 51.64
N GLY A 408 -25.95 57.43 50.64
CA GLY A 408 -25.96 58.89 50.85
C GLY A 408 -26.06 59.79 49.61
N ASP A 409 -27.29 60.10 49.21
CA ASP A 409 -27.83 61.27 48.48
C ASP A 409 -26.99 62.12 47.45
N THR A 410 -27.48 62.10 46.21
CA THR A 410 -27.57 63.16 45.17
C THR A 410 -26.74 64.46 45.24
N VAL A 411 -25.82 64.68 44.28
CA VAL A 411 -25.56 65.99 43.63
C VAL A 411 -25.08 65.84 42.16
N ASP A 412 -25.62 66.67 41.26
CA ASP A 412 -25.21 66.96 39.85
C ASP A 412 -25.12 68.53 39.77
N PRO A 413 -24.26 69.22 38.97
CA PRO A 413 -24.01 68.93 37.54
C PRO A 413 -22.66 69.33 36.86
N SER A 414 -22.52 68.87 35.60
CA SER A 414 -21.74 69.49 34.48
C SER A 414 -20.19 69.46 34.54
N THR A 415 -19.40 69.57 33.46
CA THR A 415 -19.60 69.87 32.01
C THR A 415 -18.86 68.82 31.12
N GLY A 416 -19.31 68.44 29.91
CA GLY A 416 -19.00 69.07 28.60
C GLY A 416 -17.56 68.82 28.11
N THR A 417 -17.21 68.45 26.87
CA THR A 417 -17.92 68.16 25.57
C THR A 417 -16.89 67.41 24.67
N ASP A 418 -17.14 66.72 23.55
CA ASP A 418 -18.27 66.60 22.58
C ASP A 418 -18.56 65.08 22.31
N GLY A 419 -19.09 64.49 21.21
CA GLY A 419 -19.42 64.87 19.81
C GLY A 419 -18.34 64.42 18.80
N THR A 420 -18.61 63.78 17.64
CA THR A 420 -19.83 63.34 16.91
C THR A 420 -19.48 62.07 16.06
N GLY A 421 -20.35 61.24 15.45
CA GLY A 421 -21.82 61.13 15.32
C GLY A 421 -22.18 59.71 14.75
N SER A 422 -23.38 59.15 14.95
CA SER A 422 -24.59 59.20 14.07
C SER A 422 -24.42 58.61 12.63
N SER A 423 -25.37 57.83 12.05
CA SER A 423 -26.72 57.43 12.50
C SER A 423 -27.39 56.28 11.69
N SER A 424 -28.25 55.47 12.35
CA SER A 424 -29.55 54.90 11.92
C SER A 424 -29.76 53.92 10.72
N GLY A 425 -30.78 53.04 10.89
CA GLY A 425 -31.50 52.29 9.83
C GLY A 425 -31.34 50.76 9.93
N ASP A 426 -32.20 49.90 10.51
CA ASP A 426 -33.65 49.83 10.83
C ASP A 426 -34.51 48.97 9.86
N THR A 427 -35.50 48.25 10.42
CA THR A 427 -36.47 47.31 9.81
C THR A 427 -35.93 45.98 9.23
N GLY A 428 -36.65 44.83 9.27
CA GLY A 428 -37.86 44.52 10.06
C GLY A 428 -38.76 43.39 9.49
N ILE A 429 -39.20 42.47 10.38
CA ILE A 429 -40.48 41.71 10.37
C ILE A 429 -40.65 40.49 9.40
N ASP A 430 -40.62 39.29 10.02
CA ASP A 430 -41.58 38.15 9.96
C ASP A 430 -41.86 37.36 8.64
N GLY A 431 -42.22 36.07 8.79
CA GLY A 431 -42.62 35.16 7.70
C GLY A 431 -42.52 33.67 8.06
N SER A 432 -43.66 32.98 8.25
CA SER A 432 -43.74 31.55 8.64
C SER A 432 -44.12 30.62 7.48
N GLY A 433 -43.83 29.30 7.56
CA GLY A 433 -44.58 28.32 6.75
C GLY A 433 -44.02 26.90 6.51
N SER A 434 -44.61 25.91 7.18
CA SER A 434 -44.90 24.51 6.75
C SER A 434 -43.81 23.50 6.33
N SER A 435 -43.90 22.34 6.99
CA SER A 435 -43.44 20.99 6.61
C SER A 435 -44.01 20.46 5.26
N THR A 436 -43.29 19.50 4.66
CA THR A 436 -43.89 18.23 4.18
C THR A 436 -42.93 17.03 4.34
N ASP A 437 -43.49 15.85 4.62
CA ASP A 437 -42.83 14.52 4.66
C ASP A 437 -42.98 13.79 3.30
N GLY A 438 -42.21 12.72 3.04
CA GLY A 438 -42.21 12.04 1.73
C GLY A 438 -41.27 10.85 1.54
N SER A 439 -41.35 9.81 2.39
CA SER A 439 -40.67 8.52 2.15
C SER A 439 -41.40 7.64 1.11
N GLN A 440 -40.67 6.96 0.21
CA GLN A 440 -41.06 5.63 -0.27
C GLN A 440 -39.91 4.80 -0.91
N THR A 441 -40.16 3.51 -1.09
CA THR A 441 -39.16 2.44 -1.29
C THR A 441 -39.37 1.59 -2.54
N GLY A 442 -38.27 1.16 -3.18
CA GLY A 442 -38.13 -0.19 -3.75
C GLY A 442 -38.31 -0.36 -5.28
N GLY A 443 -37.62 -1.37 -5.85
CA GLY A 443 -37.87 -1.86 -7.22
C GLY A 443 -36.64 -2.41 -7.96
N ASN A 444 -36.52 -3.74 -8.05
CA ASN A 444 -35.47 -4.47 -8.78
C ASN A 444 -35.38 -4.12 -10.28
N GLY A 445 -34.19 -4.29 -10.88
CA GLY A 445 -34.03 -4.43 -12.33
C GLY A 445 -32.58 -4.68 -12.76
N ALA A 446 -32.29 -5.79 -13.44
CA ALA A 446 -30.96 -6.13 -13.95
C ALA A 446 -31.00 -6.44 -15.45
N ALA A 447 -30.08 -5.87 -16.24
CA ALA A 447 -29.71 -6.37 -17.57
C ALA A 447 -28.40 -5.79 -18.12
N SER A 448 -27.65 -6.69 -18.75
CA SER A 448 -26.49 -6.52 -19.63
C SER A 448 -26.63 -5.51 -20.79
N GLY A 449 -25.51 -5.00 -21.32
CA GLY A 449 -25.40 -4.20 -22.55
C GLY A 449 -24.38 -3.05 -22.41
N SER A 450 -23.07 -3.28 -22.57
CA SER A 450 -22.33 -3.48 -23.83
C SER A 450 -22.14 -2.20 -24.67
N GLU A 451 -20.88 -1.79 -24.78
CA GLU A 451 -20.23 -1.01 -25.85
C GLU A 451 -20.95 0.18 -26.51
N ASN A 452 -20.30 1.35 -26.46
CA ASN A 452 -20.19 2.16 -27.68
C ASN A 452 -18.90 3.00 -27.71
N ASN A 453 -18.08 2.81 -28.75
CA ASN A 453 -16.95 3.69 -29.03
C ASN A 453 -17.46 4.99 -29.69
N ASN A 454 -16.86 6.13 -29.34
CA ASN A 454 -16.84 7.25 -30.27
C ASN A 454 -15.54 8.06 -30.15
N SER A 455 -14.80 8.10 -31.24
CA SER A 455 -13.56 8.87 -31.40
C SER A 455 -13.83 10.20 -32.10
N GLY A 456 -13.03 11.23 -31.81
CA GLY A 456 -12.69 12.21 -32.85
C GLY A 456 -12.48 13.65 -32.38
N THR A 457 -11.32 14.20 -32.77
CA THR A 457 -10.98 15.64 -32.85
C THR A 457 -11.17 16.50 -31.58
N GLY A 458 -10.16 17.19 -31.04
CA GLY A 458 -8.80 17.46 -31.51
C GLY A 458 -8.60 18.94 -31.83
N ASN A 459 -7.55 19.56 -31.28
CA ASN A 459 -7.17 20.94 -31.58
C ASN A 459 -5.64 21.10 -31.55
N THR A 460 -5.11 21.92 -32.45
CA THR A 460 -3.67 22.16 -32.65
C THR A 460 -3.25 23.51 -32.07
N GLY A 461 -2.23 23.53 -31.22
CA GLY A 461 -1.58 24.76 -30.73
C GLY A 461 -0.06 24.68 -30.88
N ASN A 462 0.49 25.42 -31.85
CA ASN A 462 1.90 25.37 -32.23
C ASN A 462 2.67 26.64 -31.81
N SER A 463 4.02 26.55 -31.83
CA SER A 463 5.00 27.63 -32.04
C SER A 463 5.74 28.23 -30.83
N ASN A 464 6.96 27.71 -30.60
CA ASN A 464 8.24 28.44 -30.46
C ASN A 464 8.41 29.41 -29.24
N ASN A 465 9.60 29.87 -28.83
CA ASN A 465 10.96 29.75 -29.40
C ASN A 465 12.03 29.80 -28.27
N ALA A 466 13.30 29.60 -28.64
CA ALA A 466 14.58 30.03 -28.00
C ALA A 466 14.54 30.57 -26.54
N GLY A 467 15.37 30.10 -25.60
CA GLY A 467 16.76 29.68 -25.78
C GLY A 467 17.70 30.70 -25.11
N GLY A 468 18.50 30.27 -24.14
CA GLY A 468 19.38 31.15 -23.36
C GLY A 468 20.25 30.35 -22.39
N SER A 469 21.56 30.34 -22.62
CA SER A 469 22.57 29.73 -21.75
C SER A 469 23.33 30.83 -21.04
N GLU A 470 23.41 30.78 -19.70
CA GLU A 470 24.50 31.46 -19.00
C GLU A 470 24.88 30.73 -17.71
N ASN A 471 26.16 30.39 -17.57
CA ASN A 471 26.76 29.89 -16.34
C ASN A 471 27.10 31.07 -15.44
N ASN A 472 26.79 30.98 -14.13
CA ASN A 472 27.59 31.70 -13.15
C ASN A 472 27.62 30.97 -11.80
N ASN A 473 28.80 30.90 -11.20
CA ASN A 473 29.04 30.25 -9.92
C ASN A 473 29.54 31.29 -8.92
N SER A 474 28.77 31.57 -7.87
CA SER A 474 29.29 32.28 -6.71
C SER A 474 28.53 31.92 -5.43
N THR A 475 29.32 31.60 -4.41
CA THR A 475 28.98 31.24 -3.04
C THR A 475 28.02 32.18 -2.31
N GLY A 476 27.17 31.62 -1.42
CA GLY A 476 27.15 32.08 -0.03
C GLY A 476 25.80 32.30 0.67
N ALA A 477 25.75 31.78 1.90
CA ALA A 477 24.91 32.20 3.04
C ALA A 477 23.38 31.96 3.00
N GLY A 478 22.95 31.01 3.84
CA GLY A 478 21.85 31.24 4.80
C GLY A 478 20.43 30.98 4.31
N ASN A 479 19.96 29.73 4.42
CA ASN A 479 18.53 29.44 4.51
C ASN A 479 18.22 28.91 5.93
N ASN A 480 17.31 29.57 6.63
CA ASN A 480 16.98 29.27 8.03
C ASN A 480 15.68 28.46 8.08
N GLY A 481 15.79 27.14 7.93
CA GLY A 481 14.65 26.23 7.99
C GLY A 481 14.02 26.21 9.38
N SER A 482 12.86 26.84 9.52
CA SER A 482 12.00 26.67 10.70
C SER A 482 11.45 25.25 10.72
N ALA A 483 11.41 24.60 11.89
CA ALA A 483 10.74 23.31 12.02
C ALA A 483 9.21 23.47 11.80
N PRO A 484 8.53 22.47 11.20
CA PRO A 484 7.09 22.52 11.00
C PRO A 484 6.36 22.67 12.33
N THR A 485 5.30 23.47 12.34
CA THR A 485 4.50 23.74 13.55
C THR A 485 3.17 23.03 13.49
N TYR A 486 2.77 22.46 14.63
CA TYR A 486 1.58 21.61 14.78
C TYR A 486 0.57 22.27 15.72
N ASP A 487 -0.72 22.08 15.45
CA ASP A 487 -1.79 22.44 16.39
C ASP A 487 -1.94 21.44 17.54
N LYS A 488 -2.86 21.70 18.48
CA LYS A 488 -3.15 20.81 19.62
C LYS A 488 -3.87 19.51 19.24
N GLY A 489 -4.20 19.31 17.96
CA GLY A 489 -4.75 18.08 17.40
C GLY A 489 -3.76 17.30 16.52
N GLY A 490 -2.52 17.78 16.36
CA GLY A 490 -1.49 17.14 15.55
C GLY A 490 -1.47 17.53 14.07
N ASN A 491 -2.23 18.55 13.64
CA ASN A 491 -2.22 19.01 12.25
C ASN A 491 -1.09 20.02 12.00
N ILE A 492 -0.38 19.92 10.88
CA ILE A 492 0.59 20.94 10.45
C ILE A 492 -0.16 22.23 10.10
N ILE A 493 0.16 23.31 10.80
CA ILE A 493 -0.43 24.66 10.60
C ILE A 493 0.47 25.61 9.82
N ASN A 494 1.75 25.29 9.64
CA ASN A 494 2.62 25.94 8.66
C ASN A 494 3.76 24.98 8.24
N PRO A 495 3.94 24.70 6.93
CA PRO A 495 5.05 23.91 6.41
C PRO A 495 6.37 24.70 6.34
#